data_AF-G0A6W6-F1
#
_entry.id   AF-G0A6W6-F1
#
_cell.length_a   1.000
_cell.length_b   1.000
_cell.length_c   1.000
_cell.angle_alpha   90.00
_cell.angle_beta   90.00
_cell.angle_gamma   90.00
#
_symmetry.space_group_name_H-M   'P 1'
#
loop_
_entity.id
_entity.type
_entity.pdbx_description
1 polymer ?
#
loop_
_entity_poly.entity_id
_entity_poly.type
_entity_poly.pdbx_seq_one_letter_code
_entity_poly.pdbx_strand_id
1 'polypeptide(L)' 'MLEDPAVSHRINFFEQIHHEFLYLKGYGAYAYMTSHDVDLLYETYQAQQAVFAKSISPQISEVSFIRSFIKSL' A
#
# COMPACT_ATOMS: atom_id res chain seq x y z
N MET A 1 25.62 4.93 1.41
CA MET A 1 24.88 3.95 0.60
C MET A 1 23.71 4.69 0.00
N LEU A 2 23.59 4.74 -1.33
CA LEU A 2 22.35 5.18 -1.97
C LEU A 2 21.35 4.04 -1.74
N GLU A 3 20.31 4.28 -0.95
CA GLU A 3 19.23 3.30 -0.79
C GLU A 3 18.56 3.06 -2.14
N ASP A 4 18.26 1.79 -2.43
CA ASP A 4 17.55 1.42 -3.65
C ASP A 4 16.16 2.11 -3.64
N PRO A 5 15.83 2.93 -4.66
CA PRO A 5 14.55 3.63 -4.73
C PRO A 5 13.33 2.70 -4.63
N ALA A 6 13.45 1.46 -5.11
CA ALA A 6 12.37 0.47 -5.02
C ALA A 6 12.17 -0.02 -3.58
N VAL A 7 13.26 -0.15 -2.82
CA VAL A 7 13.21 -0.52 -1.39
C VAL A 7 12.60 0.61 -0.59
N SER A 8 13.01 1.86 -0.83
CA SER A 8 12.43 3.04 -0.18
C SER A 8 10.93 3.19 -0.47
N HIS A 9 10.52 2.96 -1.73
CA HIS A 9 9.11 2.99 -2.11
C HIS A 9 8.29 1.90 -1.40
N ARG A 10 8.81 0.67 -1.33
CA ARG A 10 8.14 -0.43 -0.62
C ARG A 10 7.96 -0.13 0.87
N ILE A 11 8.96 0.46 1.53
CA ILE A 11 8.86 0.84 2.95
C ILE A 11 7.78 1.92 3.14
N ASN A 12 7.78 2.95 2.30
CA ASN A 12 6.76 4.01 2.36
C ASN A 12 5.33 3.47 2.15
N PHE A 13 5.17 2.50 1.24
CA PHE A 13 3.89 1.82 1.03
C PHE A 13 3.41 1.10 2.30
N PHE A 14 4.33 0.46 3.01
CA PHE A 14 4.01 -0.28 4.24
C PHE A 14 3.55 0.67 5.35
N GLU A 15 4.24 1.80 5.50
CA GLU A 15 3.85 2.85 6.45
C GLU A 15 2.47 3.44 6.13
N GLN A 16 2.17 3.65 4.84
CA GLN A 16 0.85 4.13 4.42
C GLN A 16 -0.26 3.12 4.70
N ILE A 17 -0.03 1.82 4.46
CA ILE A 17 -0.99 0.77 4.84
C ILE A 17 -1.26 0.83 6.34
N HIS A 18 -0.20 0.87 7.14
CA HIS A 18 -0.32 0.91 8.59
C HIS A 18 -1.17 2.11 9.03
N HIS A 19 -0.86 3.31 8.54
CA HIS A 19 -1.58 4.53 8.87
C HIS A 19 -3.07 4.48 8.47
N GLU A 20 -3.37 4.01 7.26
CA GLU A 20 -4.75 3.94 6.76
C GLU A 20 -5.56 2.84 7.46
N PHE A 21 -4.95 1.72 7.84
CA PHE A 21 -5.61 0.70 8.67
C PHE A 21 -5.99 1.26 10.04
N LEU A 22 -5.05 1.96 10.66
CA LEU A 22 -5.23 2.59 11.97
C LEU A 22 -6.38 3.60 11.92
N TYR A 23 -6.45 4.40 10.86
CA TYR A 23 -7.50 5.38 10.64
C TYR A 23 -8.88 4.74 10.39
N LEU A 24 -8.97 3.68 9.57
CA LEU A 24 -10.26 3.12 9.12
C LEU A 24 -10.82 2.00 10.01
N LYS A 25 -9.97 1.19 10.64
CA LYS A 25 -10.36 -0.03 11.36
C LYS A 25 -9.83 -0.07 12.80
N GLY A 26 -8.92 0.83 13.18
CA GLY A 26 -8.26 0.85 14.49
C GLY A 26 -7.18 -0.24 14.63
N TYR A 27 -6.53 -0.26 15.80
CA TYR A 27 -5.34 -1.10 16.06
C TYR A 27 -5.56 -2.62 15.91
N GLY A 28 -6.78 -3.10 16.15
CA GLY A 28 -7.06 -4.55 16.21
C GLY A 28 -7.04 -5.26 14.86
N ALA A 29 -7.35 -4.57 13.76
CA ALA A 29 -7.46 -5.19 12.44
C ALA A 29 -6.08 -5.40 11.77
N TYR A 30 -5.13 -4.50 12.02
CA TYR A 30 -3.78 -4.61 11.48
C TYR A 30 -3.00 -5.79 12.09
N ALA A 31 -3.37 -6.25 13.29
CA ALA A 31 -2.71 -7.36 13.97
C ALA A 31 -2.81 -8.70 13.22
N TYR A 32 -3.78 -8.85 12.32
CA TYR A 32 -3.96 -10.05 11.51
C TYR A 32 -3.24 -9.99 10.16
N MET A 33 -2.62 -8.86 9.84
CA MET A 33 -1.89 -8.67 8.59
C MET A 33 -0.45 -9.15 8.76
N THR A 34 -0.07 -10.18 8.01
CA THR A 34 1.30 -10.68 7.98
C THR A 34 2.15 -9.86 7.01
N SER A 35 3.48 -9.92 7.13
CA SER A 35 4.37 -9.28 6.15
C SER A 35 4.15 -9.80 4.73
N HIS A 36 3.74 -11.06 4.58
CA HIS A 36 3.41 -11.66 3.28
C HIS A 36 2.17 -11.02 2.65
N ASP A 37 1.13 -10.72 3.45
CA ASP A 37 -0.07 -10.05 2.95
C ASP A 37 0.23 -8.64 2.44
N VAL A 38 1.10 -7.92 3.15
CA VAL A 38 1.55 -6.57 2.74
C VAL A 38 2.37 -6.64 1.45
N ASP A 39 3.23 -7.65 1.30
CA ASP A 39 4.01 -7.88 0.08
C ASP A 39 3.12 -8.16 -1.14
N LEU A 40 2.15 -9.05 -0.98
CA LEU A 40 1.20 -9.37 -2.05
C LEU A 40 0.37 -8.14 -2.45
N LEU A 41 -0.01 -7.32 -1.47
CA LEU A 41 -0.74 -6.07 -1.73
C LEU A 41 0.11 -5.06 -2.50
N TYR A 42 1.41 -4.98 -2.18
CA TYR A 42 2.36 -4.13 -2.90
C TYR A 42 2.56 -4.60 -4.35
N GLU A 43 2.73 -5.90 -4.58
CA GLU A 43 2.81 -6.47 -5.92
C GLU A 43 1.54 -6.20 -6.74
N THR A 44 0.37 -6.32 -6.11
CA THR A 44 -0.93 -6.03 -6.73
C THR A 44 -1.03 -4.56 -7.13
N TYR A 45 -0.58 -3.65 -6.25
CA TYR A 45 -0.52 -2.22 -6.56
C TYR A 45 0.41 -1.93 -7.75
N GLN A 46 1.61 -2.51 -7.77
CA GLN A 46 2.56 -2.34 -8.88
C GLN A 46 1.97 -2.86 -10.21
N ALA A 47 1.30 -4.01 -10.18
CA ALA A 47 0.62 -4.57 -11.34
C ALA A 47 -0.52 -3.66 -11.84
N GLN A 48 -1.32 -3.07 -10.94
CA GLN A 48 -2.34 -2.09 -11.33
C GLN A 48 -1.73 -0.81 -11.89
N GLN A 49 -0.70 -0.25 -11.24
CA GLN A 49 0.02 0.93 -11.72
C GLN A 49 0.55 0.73 -13.16
N ALA A 50 1.12 -0.44 -13.45
CA ALA A 50 1.59 -0.76 -14.80
C ALA A 50 0.46 -0.71 -15.85
N VAL A 51 -0.79 -0.98 -15.45
CA VAL A 51 -1.98 -0.90 -16.33
C VAL A 51 -2.55 0.53 -16.40
N PHE A 52 -2.48 1.30 -15.31
CA PHE A 52 -3.11 2.63 -15.18
C PHE A 52 -2.20 3.84 -15.41
N ALA A 53 -0.93 3.64 -15.81
CA ALA A 53 0.14 4.65 -15.93
C ALA A 53 -0.10 5.83 -16.90
N LYS A 54 -1.34 6.17 -17.27
CA LYS A 54 -1.67 7.24 -18.22
C LYS A 54 -2.36 8.49 -17.67
N SER A 55 -2.82 8.56 -16.41
CA SER A 55 -3.66 9.72 -16.03
C SER A 55 -3.77 10.14 -14.56
N ILE A 56 -3.17 9.45 -13.59
CA ILE A 56 -3.32 9.79 -12.15
C ILE A 56 -1.95 9.93 -11.47
N SER A 57 -1.82 10.92 -10.58
CA SER A 57 -0.63 11.08 -9.73
C SER A 57 -0.39 9.80 -8.90
N PRO A 58 0.81 9.20 -8.91
CA PRO A 58 1.10 7.90 -8.28
C PRO A 58 0.71 7.82 -6.80
N GLN A 59 0.92 8.91 -6.06
CA GLN A 59 0.64 8.98 -4.62
C GLN A 59 -0.87 9.00 -4.30
N ILE A 60 -1.66 9.72 -5.11
CA ILE A 60 -3.12 9.75 -4.97
C ILE A 60 -3.70 8.37 -5.32
N SER A 61 -3.09 7.67 -6.29
CA SER A 61 -3.45 6.30 -6.64
C SER A 61 -3.13 5.29 -5.54
N GLU A 62 -2.02 5.47 -4.82
CA GLU A 62 -1.58 4.55 -3.75
C GLU A 62 -2.52 4.55 -2.55
N VAL A 63 -2.75 5.73 -1.95
CA VAL A 63 -3.64 5.86 -0.79
C VAL A 63 -5.06 5.42 -1.13
N SER A 64 -5.54 5.75 -2.34
CA SER A 64 -6.89 5.35 -2.79
C SER A 64 -7.01 3.84 -2.96
N PHE A 65 -5.97 3.19 -3.48
CA PHE A 65 -5.90 1.74 -3.59
C PHE A 65 -5.92 1.08 -2.20
N ILE A 66 -5.03 1.51 -1.31
CA ILE A 66 -4.92 1.00 0.07
C ILE A 66 -6.27 1.13 0.81
N ARG A 67 -6.91 2.30 0.74
CA ARG A 67 -8.23 2.52 1.36
C ARG A 67 -9.31 1.62 0.79
N SER A 68 -9.30 1.40 -0.53
CA SER A 68 -10.29 0.54 -1.18
C SER A 68 -10.13 -0.92 -0.73
N PHE A 69 -8.88 -1.38 -0.63
CA PHE A 69 -8.56 -2.69 -0.08
C PHE A 69 -9.06 -2.83 1.37
N ILE A 70 -8.70 -1.90 2.26
CA ILE A 70 -9.09 -1.94 3.69
C ILE A 70 -10.62 -1.99 3.86
N LYS A 71 -11.36 -1.26 3.02
CA LYS A 71 -12.82 -1.25 3.05
C LYS A 71 -13.45 -2.56 2.57
N SER A 72 -12.72 -3.36 1.79
CA SER A 72 -13.19 -4.65 1.29
C SER A 72 -12.99 -5.82 2.25
N LEU A 73 -12.18 -5.63 3.30
CA LEU A 73 -12.01 -6.53 4.44
C LEU A 73 -13.16 -6.41 5.44
#